data_AF-A0A0G4FBN2-F1
#
_entry.id   AF-A0A0G4FBN2-F1
#
_cell.length_a   1.000
_cell.length_b   1.000
_cell.length_c   1.000
_cell.angle_alpha   90.00
_cell.angle_beta   90.00
_cell.angle_gamma   90.00
#
_symmetry.space_group_name_H-M   'P 1'
#
loop_
_entity.id
_entity.type
_entity.pdbx_description
1 polymer ?
#
loop_
_entity_poly.entity_id
_entity_poly.type
_entity_poly.pdbx_seq_one_letter_code
_entity_poly.pdbx_strand_id
1 'polypeptide(L)'
;MIDRYADNGRLDTILTQSPHRPVEGYTTTTSYRFGGIASRRLVLTDASHSFVAWITVEESLNPNTNNVRVSVSTTESAVPDQGGAFKDRFPVTYRLARVMLGPVISAMIFGQ
;
A
#
# COMPACT_ATOMS: atom_id res chain seq x y z
N MET A 1 0.80 -0.79 -12.30
CA MET A 1 -0.25 -1.83 -12.28
C MET A 1 0.42 -3.11 -11.86
N ILE A 2 -0.18 -3.88 -10.95
CA ILE A 2 0.37 -5.15 -10.44
C ILE A 2 -0.75 -6.19 -10.52
N ASP A 3 -0.42 -7.43 -10.92
CA ASP A 3 -1.40 -8.52 -10.87
C ASP A 3 -1.85 -8.74 -9.42
N ARG A 4 -3.17 -8.73 -9.16
CA ARG A 4 -3.73 -8.93 -7.82
C ARG A 4 -3.36 -10.28 -7.21
N TYR A 5 -3.04 -11.27 -8.05
CA TYR A 5 -2.64 -12.62 -7.66
C TYR A 5 -1.13 -12.80 -7.46
N ALA A 6 -0.33 -11.77 -7.72
CA ALA A 6 1.09 -11.77 -7.38
C ALA A 6 1.30 -12.00 -5.87
N ASP A 7 2.43 -12.63 -5.51
CA ASP A 7 2.77 -12.97 -4.12
C ASP A 7 1.63 -13.74 -3.41
N ASN A 8 1.17 -14.84 -4.01
CA ASN A 8 0.10 -15.69 -3.49
C ASN A 8 -1.24 -14.96 -3.25
N GLY A 9 -1.57 -13.97 -4.09
CA GLY A 9 -2.83 -13.22 -3.95
C GLY A 9 -2.85 -12.29 -2.76
N ARG A 10 -1.70 -11.77 -2.32
CA ARG A 10 -1.63 -10.83 -1.20
C ARG A 10 -2.44 -9.57 -1.43
N LEU A 11 -2.38 -9.00 -2.64
CA LEU A 11 -3.15 -7.79 -2.99
C LEU A 11 -4.65 -8.09 -3.13
N ASP A 12 -5.00 -9.24 -3.69
CA ASP A 12 -6.39 -9.74 -3.73
C ASP A 12 -6.95 -9.90 -2.31
N THR A 13 -6.18 -10.51 -1.42
CA THR A 13 -6.52 -10.70 -0.02
C THR A 13 -6.75 -9.36 0.67
N ILE A 14 -5.85 -8.39 0.46
CA ILE A 14 -6.03 -7.03 0.97
C ILE A 14 -7.36 -6.46 0.45
N LEU A 15 -7.65 -6.52 -0.84
CA LEU A 15 -8.89 -5.95 -1.40
C LEU A 15 -10.16 -6.62 -0.88
N THR A 16 -10.16 -7.94 -0.71
CA THR A 16 -11.37 -8.74 -0.46
C THR A 16 -11.63 -9.06 1.01
N GLN A 17 -10.62 -8.99 1.89
CA GLN A 17 -10.80 -9.26 3.31
C GLN A 17 -11.80 -8.30 3.96
N SER A 18 -12.41 -8.71 5.07
CA SER A 18 -13.24 -7.78 5.86
C SER A 18 -12.40 -6.59 6.36
N PRO A 19 -12.88 -5.33 6.27
CA PRO A 19 -12.20 -4.19 6.86
C PRO A 19 -12.17 -4.23 8.39
N HIS A 20 -13.04 -5.05 9.01
CA HIS A 20 -13.14 -5.20 10.47
C HIS A 20 -12.17 -6.21 11.06
N ARG A 21 -11.39 -6.91 10.22
CA ARG A 21 -10.33 -7.80 10.69
C ARG A 21 -9.01 -7.03 10.52
N PRO A 22 -8.38 -6.55 11.61
CA PRO A 22 -7.08 -5.91 11.50
C PRO A 22 -6.12 -6.89 10.83
N VAL A 23 -5.46 -6.44 9.76
CA VAL A 23 -4.27 -7.15 9.28
C VAL A 23 -3.22 -6.92 10.36
N GLU A 24 -2.68 -8.00 10.92
CA GLU A 24 -1.88 -8.02 12.15
C GLU A 24 -0.98 -6.77 12.29
N GLY A 25 -1.22 -5.99 13.36
CA GLY A 25 -0.33 -4.91 13.79
C GLY A 25 -0.56 -3.52 13.22
N TYR A 26 -1.57 -3.28 12.36
CA TYR A 26 -1.78 -1.97 11.72
C TYR A 26 -3.17 -1.37 11.95
N THR A 27 -3.20 -0.05 12.16
CA THR A 27 -4.16 0.61 13.07
C THR A 27 -5.49 0.99 12.43
N THR A 28 -5.55 1.25 11.12
CA THR A 28 -6.81 1.64 10.48
C THR A 28 -6.88 1.19 9.02
N THR A 29 -7.95 0.46 8.72
CA THR A 29 -8.33 0.13 7.34
C THR A 29 -9.64 0.82 6.99
N THR A 30 -9.70 1.44 5.82
CA THR A 30 -10.94 1.91 5.21
C THR A 30 -11.12 1.27 3.85
N SER A 31 -12.29 0.67 3.63
CA SER A 31 -12.69 0.16 2.32
C SER A 31 -13.84 0.99 1.78
N TYR A 32 -13.81 1.32 0.50
CA TYR A 32 -14.92 1.99 -0.18
C TYR A 32 -15.07 1.48 -1.60
N ARG A 33 -16.28 1.66 -2.15
CA ARG A 33 -16.57 1.40 -3.55
C ARG A 33 -17.08 2.67 -4.20
N PHE A 34 -16.49 3.04 -5.32
CA PHE A 34 -16.91 4.18 -6.12
C PHE A 34 -17.04 3.74 -7.57
N GLY A 35 -18.22 3.96 -8.18
CA GLY A 35 -18.46 3.57 -9.58
C GLY A 35 -18.25 2.08 -9.86
N GLY A 36 -18.46 1.19 -8.87
CA GLY A 36 -18.23 -0.25 -8.98
C GLY A 36 -16.79 -0.72 -8.78
N ILE A 37 -15.84 0.21 -8.59
CA ILE A 37 -14.42 -0.10 -8.37
C ILE A 37 -14.18 -0.25 -6.87
N ALA A 38 -13.63 -1.39 -6.45
CA ALA A 38 -13.20 -1.55 -5.07
C ALA A 38 -11.88 -0.81 -4.81
N SER A 39 -11.85 -0.03 -3.74
CA SER A 39 -10.64 0.61 -3.23
C SER A 39 -10.48 0.31 -1.75
N ARG A 40 -9.25 0.07 -1.34
CA ARG A 40 -8.87 -0.08 0.05
C ARG A 40 -7.70 0.81 0.39
N ARG A 41 -7.88 1.58 1.47
CA ARG A 41 -6.84 2.39 2.08
C ARG A 41 -6.42 1.78 3.40
N LEU A 42 -5.10 1.60 3.55
CA LEU A 42 -4.47 1.04 4.74
C LEU A 42 -3.54 2.11 5.32
N VAL A 43 -3.86 2.60 6.52
CA VAL A 43 -2.99 3.55 7.22
C VAL A 43 -1.92 2.77 7.95
N LEU A 44 -0.65 3.10 7.68
CA LEU A 44 0.53 2.40 8.19
C LEU A 44 1.02 2.97 9.54
N THR A 45 0.74 4.24 9.79
CA THR A 45 1.17 5.01 10.96
C THR A 45 0.02 5.15 11.96
N ASP A 46 0.34 5.03 13.24
CA ASP A 46 -0.59 5.32 14.33
C ASP A 46 -0.29 6.70 14.97
N ALA A 47 -0.95 7.00 16.08
CA ALA A 47 -0.77 8.25 16.83
C ALA A 47 0.63 8.43 17.43
N SER A 48 1.49 7.40 17.43
CA SER A 48 2.90 7.54 17.89
C SER A 48 3.82 8.12 16.82
N HIS A 49 3.38 8.16 15.57
CA HIS A 49 4.15 8.71 14.46
C HIS A 49 3.80 10.19 14.26
N SER A 50 4.82 11.03 13.98
CA SER A 50 4.65 12.47 13.71
C SER A 50 4.17 12.79 12.29
N PHE A 51 3.93 11.78 11.47
CA PHE A 51 3.51 11.88 10.08
C PHE A 51 2.52 10.77 9.75
N VAL A 52 1.82 10.90 8.63
CA VAL A 52 0.87 9.89 8.17
C VAL A 52 1.41 9.22 6.91
N ALA A 53 1.41 7.88 6.91
CA ALA A 53 1.66 7.08 5.71
C ALA A 53 0.53 6.09 5.46
N TRP A 54 0.22 5.87 4.19
CA TRP A 54 -0.83 4.93 3.79
C TRP A 54 -0.57 4.29 2.44
N ILE A 55 -1.20 3.13 2.25
CA ILE A 55 -1.26 2.41 0.99
C ILE A 55 -2.68 2.48 0.47
N THR A 56 -2.83 2.76 -0.82
CA THR A 56 -4.08 2.60 -1.55
C THR A 56 -3.93 1.43 -2.52
N VAL A 57 -4.86 0.47 -2.45
CA VAL A 57 -5.02 -0.61 -3.43
C VAL A 57 -6.37 -0.41 -4.11
N GLU A 58 -6.36 -0.25 -5.42
CA GLU A 58 -7.54 0.03 -6.24
C GLU A 58 -7.66 -0.98 -7.37
N GLU A 59 -8.87 -1.50 -7.59
CA GLU A 59 -9.16 -2.30 -8.78
C GLU A 59 -8.96 -1.48 -10.06
N SER A 60 -8.52 -2.17 -11.11
CA SER A 60 -8.41 -1.58 -12.44
C SER A 60 -9.78 -1.17 -12.98
N LEU A 61 -9.81 -0.02 -13.66
CA LEU A 61 -10.97 0.42 -14.45
C LEU A 61 -11.28 -0.53 -15.63
N ASN A 62 -10.31 -1.35 -16.03
CA ASN A 62 -10.50 -2.33 -17.09
C ASN A 62 -10.93 -3.68 -16.48
N PRO A 63 -12.18 -4.11 -16.66
CA PRO A 63 -12.70 -5.36 -16.10
C PRO A 63 -12.06 -6.61 -16.70
N ASN A 64 -11.36 -6.48 -17.84
CA ASN A 64 -10.65 -7.59 -18.49
C ASN A 64 -9.23 -7.79 -17.94
N THR A 65 -8.88 -7.15 -16.82
CA THR A 65 -7.55 -7.25 -16.22
C THR A 65 -7.64 -7.65 -14.76
N ASN A 66 -6.76 -8.57 -14.35
CA ASN A 66 -6.56 -8.92 -12.94
C ASN A 66 -5.67 -7.90 -12.20
N ASN A 67 -5.40 -6.76 -12.83
CA ASN A 67 -4.46 -5.80 -12.31
C ASN A 67 -5.10 -4.88 -11.28
N VAL A 68 -4.29 -4.44 -10.33
CA VAL A 68 -4.64 -3.41 -9.35
C VAL A 68 -3.62 -2.29 -9.41
N ARG A 69 -4.07 -1.10 -9.04
CA ARG A 69 -3.20 0.04 -8.80
C ARG A 69 -2.83 0.03 -7.32
N VAL A 70 -1.53 -0.01 -7.05
CA VAL A 70 -1.00 0.18 -5.70
C VAL A 70 -0.29 1.53 -5.65
N SER A 71 -0.57 2.32 -4.63
CA SER A 71 0.07 3.62 -4.42
C SER A 71 0.44 3.76 -2.96
N VAL A 72 1.65 4.25 -2.72
CA VAL A 72 2.17 4.55 -1.38
C VAL A 72 2.27 6.05 -1.26
N SER A 73 1.73 6.60 -0.18
CA SER A 73 1.71 8.04 0.07
C SER A 73 2.13 8.31 1.50
N THR A 74 2.82 9.43 1.70
CA THR A 74 3.36 9.78 3.01
C THR A 74 3.54 11.28 3.17
N THR A 75 3.41 11.75 4.40
CA THR A 75 3.81 13.08 4.83
C THR A 75 5.13 13.07 5.63
N GLU A 76 5.86 11.95 5.62
CA GLU A 76 7.23 11.86 6.15
C GLU A 76 8.08 12.94 5.47
N SER A 77 8.86 13.68 6.27
CA SER A 77 9.79 14.65 5.70
C SER A 77 10.85 13.91 4.88
N ALA A 78 11.06 14.36 3.64
CA ALA A 78 12.11 13.77 2.82
C ALA A 78 13.47 13.99 3.48
N VAL A 79 14.27 12.93 3.56
CA VAL A 79 15.66 13.04 4.02
C VAL A 79 16.47 13.80 2.95
N PRO A 80 17.14 14.92 3.32
CA PRO A 80 17.97 15.66 2.38
C PRO A 80 19.17 14.81 1.93
N ASP A 81 19.60 15.02 0.70
CA ASP A 81 20.81 14.42 0.09
C ASP A 81 20.82 12.88 -0.06
N GLN A 82 19.73 12.18 0.31
CA GLN A 82 19.55 10.75 0.10
C GLN A 82 18.87 10.44 -1.23
N GLY A 83 19.58 10.72 -2.34
CA GLY A 83 19.21 10.27 -3.69
C GLY A 83 17.79 10.62 -4.16
N GLY A 84 17.40 10.06 -5.31
CA GLY A 84 16.06 10.24 -5.88
C GLY A 84 15.05 9.16 -5.48
N ALA A 85 15.52 8.01 -4.99
CA ALA A 85 14.68 6.85 -4.77
C ALA A 85 13.79 6.99 -3.52
N PHE A 86 12.57 6.46 -3.59
CA PHE A 86 11.59 6.58 -2.52
C PHE A 86 12.08 6.02 -1.18
N LYS A 87 12.75 4.86 -1.21
CA LYS A 87 13.24 4.17 0.00
C LYS A 87 14.31 4.95 0.77
N ASP A 88 15.05 5.82 0.06
CA ASP A 88 16.12 6.62 0.63
C ASP A 88 15.54 7.96 1.14
N ARG A 89 14.61 8.56 0.39
CA ARG A 89 13.94 9.80 0.82
C ARG A 89 12.96 9.61 1.96
N PHE A 90 12.28 8.46 2.05
CA PHE A 90 11.21 8.16 3.02
C PHE A 90 11.42 6.79 3.68
N PRO A 91 12.50 6.63 4.47
CA PRO A 91 12.92 5.33 4.98
C PRO A 91 11.93 4.70 5.94
N VAL A 92 11.20 5.50 6.74
CA VAL A 92 10.23 4.95 7.71
C VAL A 92 9.01 4.43 6.96
N THR A 93 8.47 5.21 6.02
CA THR A 93 7.36 4.81 5.16
C THR A 93 7.70 3.56 4.37
N TYR A 94 8.89 3.50 3.78
CA TYR A 94 9.35 2.34 3.03
C TYR A 94 9.36 1.07 3.88
N ARG A 95 9.88 1.15 5.12
CA ARG A 95 9.91 0.00 6.04
C ARG A 95 8.51 -0.49 6.38
N LEU A 96 7.60 0.41 6.74
CA LEU A 96 6.22 0.06 7.08
C LEU A 96 5.48 -0.53 5.88
N ALA A 97 5.60 0.12 4.71
CA ALA A 97 5.00 -0.37 3.47
C ALA A 97 5.54 -1.75 3.09
N ARG A 98 6.85 -1.98 3.28
CA ARG A 98 7.49 -3.25 2.96
C ARG A 98 7.00 -4.41 3.81
N VAL A 99 6.73 -4.18 5.10
CA VAL A 99 6.15 -5.20 5.97
C VAL A 99 4.73 -5.55 5.50
N MET A 100 3.92 -4.52 5.21
CA MET A 100 2.52 -4.71 4.80
C MET A 100 2.39 -5.36 3.42
N LEU A 101 3.22 -4.97 2.45
CA LEU A 101 3.17 -5.45 1.06
C LEU A 101 3.97 -6.73 0.83
N GLY A 102 4.89 -7.07 1.73
CA GLY A 102 5.79 -8.20 1.54
C GLY A 102 6.91 -7.90 0.54
N PRO A 103 7.95 -8.75 0.52
CA PRO A 103 9.16 -8.49 -0.25
C PRO A 103 8.91 -8.42 -1.77
N VAL A 104 8.06 -9.30 -2.31
CA VAL A 104 7.79 -9.40 -3.76
C VAL A 104 7.09 -8.15 -4.28
N ILE A 105 5.95 -7.78 -3.69
CA ILE A 105 5.18 -6.61 -4.11
C ILE A 105 5.96 -5.31 -3.85
N SER A 106 6.72 -5.24 -2.75
CA SER A 106 7.56 -4.08 -2.45
C SER A 106 8.65 -3.86 -3.49
N ALA A 107 9.28 -4.94 -3.98
CA ALA A 107 10.28 -4.84 -5.05
C ALA A 107 9.66 -4.28 -6.35
N MET A 108 8.43 -4.69 -6.69
CA MET A 108 7.72 -4.18 -7.87
C MET A 108 7.38 -2.68 -7.75
N ILE A 109 7.15 -2.17 -6.54
CA ILE A 109 6.75 -0.77 -6.29
C ILE A 109 7.96 0.15 -6.13
N PHE A 110 8.96 -0.28 -5.35
CA PHE A 110 10.10 0.57 -4.95
C PHE A 110 11.41 0.25 -5.69
N GLY A 111 11.43 -0.79 -6.53
CA GLY A 111 12.62 -1.20 -7.29
C GLY A 111 12.76 -0.52 -8.65
N GLN A 112 11.92 0.47 -8.95
CA GLN A 112 11.92 1.25 -10.20
C GLN A 112 12.85 2.46 -10.10
#